data_AF-A0A6B3FDP0-F1
#
_entry.id   AF-A0A6B3FDP0-F1
#
_cell.length_a   1.000
_cell.length_b   1.000
_cell.length_c   1.000
_cell.angle_alpha   90.00
_cell.angle_beta   90.00
_cell.angle_gamma   90.00
#
_symmetry.space_group_name_H-M   'P 1'
#
loop_
_entity.id
_entity.type
_entity.pdbx_description
1 polymer ?
#
loop_
_entity_poly.entity_id
_entity_poly.type
_entity_poly.pdbx_seq_one_letter_code
_entity_poly.pdbx_strand_id
1 'polypeptide(L)'
;DLPSVLLPEDQPVLTAMVTGCLVDGRPMDGEFRIVRPDGGTRTLHMTGEPVLDTEGCTASMWAVLRDVSELRRSEQAVTRSRASVQREEHIERTEHRMA
;
A
#
# COMPACT_ATOMS: atom_id res chain seq x y z
N ASP A 1 12.67 11.75 -9.85
CA ASP A 1 13.30 10.47 -9.54
C ASP A 1 12.60 9.88 -8.32
N LEU A 2 11.98 8.71 -8.46
CA LEU A 2 11.22 8.05 -7.37
C LEU A 2 12.07 7.64 -6.14
N PRO A 3 13.37 7.26 -6.27
CA PRO A 3 14.16 6.79 -5.14
C PRO A 3 14.40 7.83 -4.05
N SER A 4 14.44 9.13 -4.38
CA SER A 4 14.76 10.20 -3.42
C SER A 4 13.59 10.61 -2.52
N VAL A 5 12.37 10.19 -2.87
CA VAL A 5 11.14 10.49 -2.11
C VAL A 5 10.56 9.24 -1.44
N LEU A 6 11.14 8.07 -1.65
CA LEU A 6 10.68 6.82 -1.07
C LEU A 6 11.08 6.72 0.40
N LEU A 7 10.16 6.29 1.25
CA LEU A 7 10.47 6.04 2.66
C LEU A 7 11.48 4.89 2.78
N PRO A 8 12.48 4.97 3.69
CA PRO A 8 13.46 3.91 3.89
C PRO A 8 12.83 2.54 4.15
N GLU A 9 11.73 2.51 4.89
CA GLU A 9 11.02 1.28 5.25
C GLU A 9 10.35 0.61 4.05
N ASP A 10 10.01 1.38 3.01
CA ASP A 10 9.32 0.88 1.82
C ASP A 10 10.30 0.58 0.66
N GLN A 11 11.59 0.90 0.81
CA GLN A 11 12.63 0.55 -0.17
C GLN A 11 12.71 -0.94 -0.48
N PRO A 12 12.69 -1.88 0.51
CA PRO A 12 12.76 -3.30 0.23
C PRO A 12 11.56 -3.80 -0.57
N VAL A 13 10.36 -3.26 -0.27
CA VAL A 13 9.11 -3.63 -0.92
C VAL A 13 9.12 -3.18 -2.39
N LEU A 14 9.48 -1.92 -2.65
CA LEU A 14 9.59 -1.43 -4.03
C LEU A 14 10.66 -2.21 -4.81
N THR A 15 11.81 -2.44 -4.20
CA THR A 15 12.91 -3.18 -4.82
C THR A 15 12.49 -4.59 -5.20
N ALA A 16 11.81 -5.31 -4.30
CA ALA A 16 11.31 -6.65 -4.55
C ALA A 16 10.30 -6.70 -5.71
N MET A 17 9.36 -5.74 -5.77
CA MET A 17 8.40 -5.66 -6.87
C MET A 17 9.08 -5.38 -8.22
N VAL A 18 9.94 -4.37 -8.26
CA VAL A 18 10.65 -3.98 -9.48
C VAL A 18 11.56 -5.11 -9.96
N THR A 19 12.29 -5.74 -9.04
CA THR A 19 13.17 -6.88 -9.35
C THR A 19 12.36 -8.08 -9.83
N GLY A 20 11.26 -8.44 -9.15
CA GLY A 20 10.39 -9.53 -9.58
C GLY A 20 9.81 -9.33 -10.98
N CYS A 21 9.54 -8.08 -11.36
CA CYS A 21 9.06 -7.75 -12.70
C CYS A 21 10.15 -7.82 -13.76
N LEU A 22 11.30 -7.16 -13.54
CA LEU A 22 12.38 -7.13 -14.54
C LEU A 22 13.08 -8.48 -14.68
N VAL A 23 13.32 -9.16 -13.57
CA VAL A 23 14.14 -10.38 -13.54
C VAL A 23 13.29 -11.63 -13.70
N ASP A 24 12.20 -11.73 -12.93
CA ASP A 24 11.40 -12.96 -12.92
C ASP A 24 10.19 -12.90 -13.86
N GLY A 25 9.96 -11.78 -14.54
CA GLY A 25 8.82 -11.58 -15.43
C GLY A 25 7.47 -11.62 -14.69
N ARG A 26 7.44 -11.28 -13.40
CA ARG A 26 6.22 -11.31 -12.58
C ARG A 26 5.53 -9.95 -12.56
N PRO A 27 4.19 -9.89 -12.70
CA PRO A 27 3.47 -8.63 -12.58
C PRO A 27 3.63 -8.04 -11.17
N MET A 28 3.57 -6.72 -11.09
CA MET A 28 3.62 -5.96 -9.84
C MET A 28 2.20 -5.56 -9.43
N ASP A 29 1.90 -5.74 -8.15
CA ASP A 29 0.70 -5.20 -7.50
C ASP A 29 1.04 -4.96 -6.03
N GLY A 30 1.15 -3.71 -5.62
CA GLY A 30 1.49 -3.39 -4.24
C GLY A 30 1.48 -1.91 -3.91
N GLU A 31 1.56 -1.61 -2.62
CA GLU A 31 1.54 -0.24 -2.11
C GLU A 31 2.85 0.10 -1.40
N PHE A 32 3.25 1.37 -1.52
CA PHE A 32 4.38 1.95 -0.80
C PHE A 32 4.11 3.42 -0.51
N ARG A 33 4.87 4.01 0.41
CA ARG A 33 4.71 5.42 0.79
C ARG A 33 5.85 6.26 0.27
N ILE A 34 5.51 7.50 -0.08
CA ILE A 34 6.46 8.54 -0.46
C ILE A 34 6.34 9.78 0.44
N VAL A 35 7.46 10.46 0.66
CA VAL A 35 7.54 11.78 1.27
C VAL A 35 7.41 12.84 0.19
N ARG A 36 6.56 13.82 0.43
CA ARG A 36 6.36 14.97 -0.45
C ARG A 36 7.33 16.10 -0.12
N PRO A 37 7.53 17.06 -1.05
CA PRO A 37 8.28 18.27 -0.74
C PRO A 37 7.72 19.09 0.43
N ASP A 38 6.41 18.97 0.70
CA ASP A 38 5.73 19.61 1.84
C ASP A 38 5.90 18.85 3.18
N GLY A 39 6.62 17.73 3.19
CA GLY A 39 6.84 16.87 4.36
C GLY A 39 5.71 15.87 4.63
N GLY A 40 4.60 15.92 3.88
CA GLY A 40 3.50 14.97 4.00
C GLY A 40 3.82 13.61 3.40
N THR A 41 3.16 12.57 3.91
CA THR A 41 3.27 11.20 3.36
C THR A 41 2.08 10.88 2.47
N ARG A 42 2.33 10.25 1.31
CA ARG A 42 1.28 9.66 0.47
C ARG A 42 1.49 8.17 0.29
N THR A 43 0.38 7.44 0.23
CA THR A 43 0.38 6.01 -0.14
C THR A 43 0.07 5.89 -1.62
N LEU A 44 0.98 5.28 -2.35
CA LEU A 44 0.86 5.00 -3.77
C LEU A 44 0.62 3.51 -3.95
N HIS A 45 -0.42 3.17 -4.71
CA HIS A 45 -0.66 1.84 -5.24
C HIS A 45 -0.03 1.76 -6.63
N MET A 46 0.84 0.77 -6.82
CA MET A 46 1.56 0.52 -8.06
C MET A 46 1.12 -0.81 -8.65
N THR A 47 0.75 -0.77 -9.91
CA THR A 47 0.46 -1.95 -10.73
C THR A 47 1.28 -1.89 -12.00
N GLY A 48 1.71 -3.03 -12.54
CA GLY A 48 2.52 -3.05 -13.75
C GLY A 48 2.88 -4.45 -14.21
N GLU A 49 3.33 -4.55 -15.46
CA GLU A 49 3.70 -5.82 -16.07
C GLU A 49 5.00 -5.70 -16.86
N PRO A 50 5.75 -6.80 -17.02
CA PRO A 50 6.91 -6.83 -17.90
C PRO A 50 6.46 -6.70 -19.36
N VAL A 51 7.29 -6.04 -20.16
CA VAL A 51 7.16 -6.00 -21.61
C VAL A 51 8.23 -6.90 -22.17
N LEU A 52 7.81 -7.98 -22.84
CA LEU A 52 8.70 -8.98 -23.40
C LEU A 52 9.19 -8.56 -24.80
N ASP A 53 10.42 -8.91 -25.14
CA ASP A 53 10.93 -8.84 -26.51
C ASP A 53 10.43 -10.00 -27.38
N THR A 54 10.93 -10.08 -28.61
CA THR A 54 10.60 -11.14 -29.57
C THR A 54 11.10 -12.53 -29.15
N GLU A 55 12.06 -12.61 -28.22
CA GLU A 55 12.62 -13.86 -27.71
C GLU A 55 11.91 -14.32 -26.42
N GLY A 56 10.95 -13.53 -25.92
CA GLY A 56 10.20 -13.81 -24.70
C GLY A 56 10.92 -13.38 -23.42
N CYS A 57 12.02 -12.63 -23.54
CA CYS A 57 12.76 -12.08 -22.40
C CYS A 57 12.20 -10.71 -22.00
N THR A 58 12.29 -10.36 -20.71
CA THR A 58 11.83 -9.04 -20.23
C THR A 58 12.73 -7.93 -20.77
N ALA A 59 12.21 -7.11 -21.68
CA ALA A 59 12.92 -5.99 -22.26
C ALA A 59 12.73 -4.69 -21.46
N SER A 60 11.54 -4.50 -20.88
CA SER A 60 11.21 -3.35 -20.05
C SER A 60 10.01 -3.68 -19.15
N MET A 61 9.47 -2.67 -18.45
CA MET A 61 8.19 -2.76 -17.75
C MET A 61 7.40 -1.49 -17.96
N TRP A 62 6.08 -1.57 -17.79
CA TRP A 62 5.24 -0.40 -17.53
C TRP A 62 4.70 -0.47 -16.10
N ALA A 63 4.47 0.70 -15.51
CA ALA A 63 3.85 0.80 -14.20
C ALA A 63 2.88 1.99 -14.14
N VAL A 64 1.75 1.79 -13.47
CA VAL A 64 0.76 2.82 -13.14
C VAL A 64 0.80 3.05 -11.64
N LEU A 65 0.97 4.30 -11.24
CA LEU A 65 0.92 4.72 -9.83
C LEU A 65 -0.37 5.49 -9.57
N ARG A 66 -1.15 5.02 -8.59
CA ARG A 66 -2.37 5.67 -8.11
C ARG A 66 -2.18 6.12 -6.67
N ASP A 67 -2.52 7.36 -6.38
CA ASP A 67 -2.60 7.80 -4.99
C ASP A 67 -3.85 7.23 -4.32
N VAL A 68 -3.65 6.46 -3.24
CA VAL A 68 -4.70 5.82 -2.46
C VAL A 68 -4.75 6.36 -1.01
N SER A 69 -4.10 7.50 -0.75
CA SER A 69 -4.03 8.10 0.58
C SER A 69 -5.40 8.44 1.17
N GLU A 70 -6.35 8.87 0.34
CA GLU A 70 -7.72 9.14 0.77
C GLU A 70 -8.52 7.89 1.10
N LEU A 71 -8.37 6.85 0.26
CA LEU A 71 -9.02 5.55 0.48
C LEU A 71 -8.58 4.97 1.83
N ARG A 72 -7.27 4.93 2.10
CA ARG A 72 -6.72 4.44 3.37
C ARG A 72 -7.20 5.25 4.59
N ARG A 73 -7.30 6.58 4.46
CA ARG A 73 -7.83 7.44 5.54
C ARG A 73 -9.30 7.14 5.84
N SER A 74 -10.11 6.90 4.82
CA SER A 74 -11.51 6.51 4.97
C SER A 74 -11.65 5.14 5.64
N GLU A 75 -10.90 4.14 5.18
CA GLU A 75 -10.90 2.79 5.75
C GLU A 75 -10.45 2.77 7.22
N GLN A 76 -9.43 3.55 7.57
CA GLN A 76 -8.97 3.68 8.95
C GLN A 76 -10.02 4.36 9.84
N ALA A 77 -10.73 5.37 9.34
CA ALA A 77 -11.80 6.03 10.08
C ALA A 77 -12.96 5.06 10.37
N VAL A 78 -13.37 4.27 9.37
CA VAL A 78 -14.39 3.24 9.54
C VAL A 78 -13.94 2.17 10.54
N THR A 79 -12.70 1.70 10.43
CA THR A 79 -12.14 0.69 11.34
C THR A 79 -12.10 1.20 12.79
N ARG A 80 -11.68 2.46 13.01
CA ARG A 80 -11.66 3.07 14.34
C ARG A 80 -13.07 3.24 14.92
N SER A 81 -14.04 3.66 14.11
CA SER A 81 -15.43 3.80 14.54
C SER A 81 -16.04 2.45 14.92
N ARG A 82 -15.77 1.39 14.15
CA ARG A 82 -16.22 0.02 14.52
C ARG A 82 -15.57 -0.45 15.82
N ALA A 83 -14.29 -0.18 16.01
CA ALA A 83 -13.55 -0.56 17.22
C ALA A 83 -13.95 0.24 18.47
N SER A 84 -14.54 1.43 18.34
CA SER A 84 -15.08 2.19 19.48
C SER A 84 -16.46 1.66 19.89
N VAL A 85 -17.35 1.43 18.92
CA VAL A 85 -18.70 0.88 19.18
C VAL A 85 -18.60 -0.50 19.84
N GLN A 86 -17.71 -1.38 19.34
CA GLN A 86 -17.52 -2.70 19.95
C GLN A 86 -16.96 -2.66 21.38
N ARG A 87 -16.22 -1.60 21.76
CA ARG A 87 -15.74 -1.44 23.14
C ARG A 87 -16.85 -0.99 24.08
N GLU A 88 -17.71 -0.07 23.64
CA GLU A 88 -18.87 0.38 24.42
C GLU A 88 -19.85 -0.76 24.67
N GLU A 89 -20.19 -1.54 23.62
CA GLU A 89 -21.09 -2.70 23.76
C GLU A 89 -20.53 -3.79 24.69
N HIS A 90 -19.20 -3.96 24.75
CA HIS A 90 -18.58 -4.94 25.64
C HIS A 90 -18.64 -4.51 27.11
N ILE A 91 -18.47 -3.22 27.39
CA ILE A 91 -18.58 -2.65 28.73
C ILE A 91 -20.03 -2.77 29.23
N GLU A 92 -21.01 -2.42 28.41
CA GLU A 92 -22.43 -2.51 28.79
C GLU A 92 -22.89 -3.95 29.05
N ARG A 93 -22.43 -4.93 28.25
CA ARG A 93 -22.80 -6.35 28.47
C ARG A 93 -22.17 -6.96 29.72
N THR A 94 -21.01 -6.49 30.17
CA THR A 94 -20.43 -6.92 31.44
C THR A 94 -21.14 -6.29 32.64
N GLU A 95 -21.62 -5.05 32.52
CA GLU A 95 -22.37 -4.39 33.58
C GLU A 95 -23.77 -4.97 33.75
N HIS A 96 -24.47 -5.30 32.65
CA HIS A 96 -25.82 -5.86 32.70
C HIS A 96 -25.90 -7.32 33.20
N ARG A 97 -24.76 -8.00 33.39
CA ARG A 97 -24.69 -9.35 33.97
C ARG A 97 -24.37 -9.36 35.46
N MET A 98 -24.06 -8.20 36.04
CA MET A 98 -23.78 -8.04 37.47
C MET A 98 -24.90 -7.34 38.27
N ALA A 99 -26.01 -6.99 37.61
CA ALA A 99 -27.26 -6.55 38.24
C ALA A 99 -28.28 -7.71 38.23
#